data_AF-A0A929IGV5-F1
#
_entry.id   AF-A0A929IGV5-F1
#
_cell.length_a   1.000
_cell.length_b   1.000
_cell.length_c   1.000
_cell.angle_alpha   90.00
_cell.angle_beta   90.00
_cell.angle_gamma   90.00
#
_symmetry.space_group_name_H-M   'P 1'
#
loop_
_entity.id
_entity.type
_entity.pdbx_description
1 polymer ?
#
loop_
_entity_poly.entity_id
_entity_poly.type
_entity_poly.pdbx_seq_one_letter_code
_entity_poly.pdbx_strand_id
1 'polypeptide(L)'
;SRQDGVNNYIMFSDNVYFWNEAKLLQEPAHPWQFVQIGNCGSPVETPKGWIALFHGVGPMRKYSIWAVLLDINDPTKVIGRLAEPLLTPDDHERDGYVPNVVYTCGSMIHEDELIIPYAIADQRCSVASVSIPELLSRLKANH
;
A
#
# COMPACT_ATOMS: atom_id res chain seq x y z
N SER A 1 0.62 11.09 -4.28
CA SER A 1 0.79 11.14 -5.76
C SER A 1 2.19 10.67 -6.12
N ARG A 2 2.39 10.13 -7.33
CA ARG A 2 3.72 9.79 -7.86
C ARG A 2 4.15 10.92 -8.78
N GLN A 3 4.98 11.84 -8.27
CA GLN A 3 5.40 13.03 -9.04
C GLN A 3 6.52 12.70 -10.04
N ASP A 4 7.34 11.70 -9.71
CA ASP A 4 8.50 11.26 -10.50
C ASP A 4 8.27 9.89 -11.19
N GLY A 5 7.08 9.31 -11.03
CA GLY A 5 6.74 7.98 -11.54
C GLY A 5 7.25 6.80 -10.71
N VAL A 6 8.02 7.04 -9.64
CA VAL A 6 8.69 5.99 -8.85
C VAL A 6 8.29 6.04 -7.38
N ASN A 7 8.32 7.21 -6.76
CA ASN A 7 8.21 7.40 -5.32
C ASN A 7 6.79 7.81 -4.89
N ASN A 8 6.50 7.61 -3.61
CA ASN A 8 5.27 8.10 -3.00
C ASN A 8 5.50 9.47 -2.38
N TYR A 9 4.66 10.43 -2.75
CA TYR A 9 4.62 11.77 -2.17
C TYR A 9 3.29 12.04 -1.49
N ILE A 10 3.34 12.82 -0.42
CA ILE A 10 2.20 13.41 0.28
C ILE A 10 2.16 14.92 0.00
N MET A 11 0.96 15.46 -0.16
CA MET A 11 0.71 16.87 -0.42
C MET A 11 -0.42 17.32 0.51
N PHE A 12 -0.41 18.60 0.88
CA PHE A 12 -1.44 19.22 1.71
C PHE A 12 -2.01 20.41 0.97
N SER A 13 -3.30 20.68 1.19
CA SER A 13 -3.95 21.85 0.64
C SER A 13 -5.19 22.24 1.42
N ASP A 14 -5.40 23.54 1.56
CA ASP A 14 -6.64 24.15 2.06
C ASP A 14 -7.69 24.33 0.93
N ASN A 15 -7.31 24.04 -0.33
CA ASN A 15 -8.16 24.14 -1.50
C ASN A 15 -7.93 22.97 -2.46
N VAL A 16 -8.97 22.17 -2.69
CA VAL A 16 -8.92 20.93 -3.50
C VAL A 16 -8.41 21.13 -4.95
N TYR A 17 -8.38 22.35 -5.47
CA TYR A 17 -7.88 22.66 -6.81
C TYR A 17 -6.38 22.96 -6.88
N PHE A 18 -5.74 23.29 -5.75
CA PHE A 18 -4.35 23.76 -5.72
C PHE A 18 -3.51 22.84 -4.85
N TRP A 19 -2.50 22.20 -5.43
CA TRP A 19 -1.58 21.30 -4.73
C TRP A 19 -0.16 21.66 -5.16
N ASN A 20 0.50 22.49 -4.35
CA ASN A 20 1.74 23.15 -4.78
C ASN A 20 3.01 22.43 -4.32
N GLU A 21 2.97 21.80 -3.14
CA GLU A 21 4.16 21.22 -2.51
C GLU A 21 4.01 19.72 -2.29
N ALA A 22 4.93 18.96 -2.87
CA ALA A 22 5.04 17.52 -2.69
C ALA A 22 6.19 17.19 -1.74
N LYS A 23 5.85 16.55 -0.63
CA LYS A 23 6.82 16.00 0.32
C LYS A 23 7.00 14.52 0.04
N LEU A 24 8.25 14.09 -0.11
CA LEU A 24 8.58 12.68 -0.24
C LEU A 24 8.14 11.93 1.02
N LEU A 25 7.32 10.90 0.84
CA LEU A 25 6.78 10.05 1.92
C LEU A 25 7.56 8.74 2.02
N GLN A 26 7.80 8.11 0.87
CA GLN A 26 8.50 6.83 0.80
C GLN A 26 9.21 6.67 -0.54
N GLU A 27 10.35 5.98 -0.48
CA GLU A 27 11.09 5.45 -1.62
C GLU A 27 11.10 3.91 -1.60
N PRO A 28 11.28 3.24 -2.75
CA PRO A 28 11.58 1.81 -2.81
C PRO A 28 12.75 1.41 -1.90
N ALA A 29 12.56 0.39 -1.08
CA ALA A 29 13.56 -0.14 -0.15
C ALA A 29 13.77 -1.66 -0.25
N HIS A 30 12.99 -2.37 -1.07
CA HIS A 30 13.01 -3.84 -1.18
C HIS A 30 12.92 -4.29 -2.65
N PRO A 31 13.43 -5.49 -3.00
CA PRO A 31 13.39 -5.98 -4.37
C PRO A 31 11.98 -6.01 -5.01
N TRP A 32 10.95 -6.33 -4.22
CA TRP A 32 9.56 -6.38 -4.67
C TRP A 32 8.92 -5.01 -4.95
N GLN A 33 9.64 -3.92 -4.69
CA GLN A 33 9.22 -2.55 -5.00
C GLN A 33 10.25 -1.80 -5.86
N PHE A 34 11.25 -2.50 -6.40
CA PHE A 34 12.44 -1.92 -7.03
C PHE A 34 12.15 -0.97 -8.21
N VAL A 35 11.09 -1.22 -8.97
CA VAL A 35 10.77 -0.42 -10.16
C VAL A 35 10.01 0.86 -9.79
N GLN A 36 8.97 0.73 -8.98
CA GLN A 36 8.14 1.84 -8.53
C GLN A 36 7.24 1.40 -7.37
N ILE A 37 6.74 2.40 -6.64
CA ILE A 37 5.70 2.24 -5.63
C ILE A 37 4.53 3.20 -5.88
N GLY A 38 3.35 2.84 -5.37
CA GLY A 38 2.17 3.71 -5.47
C GLY A 38 1.13 3.45 -4.38
N ASN A 39 0.37 4.50 -4.04
CA ASN A 39 -0.74 4.41 -3.09
C ASN A 39 -1.90 3.59 -3.67
N CYS A 40 -2.47 2.70 -2.83
CA CYS A 40 -3.59 1.84 -3.20
C CYS A 40 -4.94 2.38 -2.75
N GLY A 41 -5.05 3.62 -2.28
CA GLY A 41 -6.29 4.18 -1.76
C GLY A 41 -6.11 4.91 -0.44
N SER A 42 -7.22 5.40 0.10
CA SER A 42 -7.23 6.14 1.37
C SER A 42 -6.71 5.27 2.52
N PRO A 43 -5.82 5.80 3.37
CA PRO A 43 -5.47 5.16 4.63
C PRO A 43 -6.70 4.98 5.54
N VAL A 44 -6.70 3.92 6.35
CA VAL A 44 -7.74 3.67 7.35
C VAL A 44 -7.22 4.00 8.75
N GLU A 45 -8.05 4.67 9.55
CA GLU A 45 -7.68 5.13 10.87
C GLU A 45 -7.69 3.99 11.90
N THR A 46 -6.71 3.96 12.80
CA THR A 46 -6.68 3.08 13.97
C THR A 46 -6.18 3.85 15.19
N PRO A 47 -6.40 3.35 16.43
CA PRO A 47 -5.80 3.96 17.62
C PRO A 47 -4.26 4.00 17.63
N LYS A 48 -3.59 3.27 16.74
CA LYS A 48 -2.13 3.23 16.62
C LYS A 48 -1.57 4.10 15.49
N GLY A 49 -2.43 4.68 14.64
CA GLY A 49 -2.02 5.38 13.43
C GLY A 49 -2.89 5.04 12.23
N TRP A 50 -2.51 5.56 11.07
CA TRP A 50 -3.18 5.28 9.81
C TRP A 50 -2.55 4.06 9.13
N ILE A 51 -3.33 3.01 8.88
CA ILE A 51 -2.89 1.91 8.02
C ILE A 51 -3.09 2.34 6.57
N ALA A 52 -1.99 2.45 5.83
CA ALA A 52 -1.99 2.79 4.41
C ALA A 52 -1.50 1.58 3.60
N LEU A 53 -2.28 1.21 2.58
CA LEU A 53 -1.89 0.18 1.62
C LEU A 53 -1.21 0.82 0.41
N PHE A 54 -0.18 0.14 -0.08
CA PHE A 54 0.56 0.56 -1.26
C PHE A 54 0.91 -0.67 -2.11
N HIS A 55 1.14 -0.46 -3.40
CA HIS A 55 1.62 -1.47 -4.32
C HIS A 55 3.08 -1.20 -4.69
N GLY A 56 3.89 -2.26 -4.71
CA GLY A 56 5.27 -2.24 -5.18
C GLY A 56 5.38 -3.04 -6.47
N VAL A 57 6.20 -2.56 -7.40
CA VAL A 57 6.50 -3.25 -8.65
C VAL A 57 7.92 -3.79 -8.59
N GLY A 58 8.05 -5.12 -8.58
CA GLY A 58 9.33 -5.81 -8.57
C GLY A 58 9.78 -6.26 -9.97
N PRO A 59 10.79 -7.16 -10.03
CA PRO A 59 11.22 -7.81 -11.26
C PRO A 59 10.06 -8.46 -12.02
N MET A 60 10.18 -8.54 -13.34
CA MET A 60 9.14 -9.12 -14.22
C MET A 60 7.76 -8.45 -14.07
N ARG A 61 7.73 -7.18 -13.63
CA ARG A 61 6.49 -6.43 -13.33
C ARG A 61 5.58 -7.17 -12.35
N LYS A 62 6.15 -7.82 -11.32
CA LYS A 62 5.34 -8.41 -10.24
C LYS A 62 4.80 -7.29 -9.34
N TYR A 63 3.48 -7.05 -9.37
CA TYR A 63 2.81 -6.09 -8.48
C TYR A 63 2.42 -6.79 -7.19
N SER A 64 2.86 -6.27 -6.05
CA SER A 64 2.55 -6.81 -4.73
C SER A 64 2.03 -5.71 -3.83
N ILE A 65 1.10 -6.02 -2.92
CA ILE A 65 0.53 -5.05 -1.99
C ILE A 65 1.24 -5.19 -0.64
N TRP A 66 1.59 -4.08 -0.01
CA TRP A 66 2.12 -4.05 1.35
C TRP A 66 1.45 -2.96 2.20
N ALA A 67 1.59 -3.07 3.52
CA ALA A 67 1.01 -2.15 4.48
C ALA A 67 2.08 -1.31 5.20
N VAL A 68 1.71 -0.07 5.49
CA VAL A 68 2.49 0.92 6.24
C VAL A 68 1.62 1.50 7.33
N LEU A 69 2.22 1.80 8.49
CA LEU A 69 1.60 2.60 9.54
C LEU A 69 2.15 4.03 9.48
N LEU A 70 1.26 5.01 9.30
CA LEU A 70 1.58 6.44 9.40
C LEU A 70 1.15 6.99 10.77
N ASP A 71 1.85 8.00 11.27
CA ASP A 71 1.48 8.66 12.53
C ASP A 71 0.10 9.29 12.45
N ILE A 72 -0.70 9.14 13.52
CA ILE A 72 -2.09 9.60 13.57
C ILE A 72 -2.21 11.12 13.44
N ASN A 73 -1.25 11.87 13.99
CA ASN A 73 -1.24 13.33 14.03
C ASN A 73 -0.43 13.94 12.88
N ASP A 74 0.54 13.20 12.35
CA ASP A 74 1.43 13.67 11.29
C ASP A 74 1.62 12.57 10.21
N PRO A 75 0.73 12.51 9.19
CA PRO A 75 0.77 11.46 8.18
C PRO A 75 2.00 11.53 7.27
N THR A 76 2.88 12.53 7.44
CA THR A 76 4.17 12.58 6.77
C THR A 76 5.21 11.64 7.41
N LYS A 77 4.91 11.09 8.59
CA LYS A 77 5.79 10.18 9.32
C LYS A 77 5.34 8.74 9.14
N VAL A 78 6.21 7.94 8.53
CA VAL A 78 6.06 6.49 8.51
C VAL A 78 6.61 5.92 9.81
N ILE A 79 5.75 5.35 10.64
CA ILE A 79 6.08 4.81 11.97
C ILE A 79 6.10 3.28 12.01
N GLY A 80 5.68 2.61 10.94
CA GLY A 80 5.79 1.16 10.81
C GLY A 80 5.68 0.70 9.36
N ARG A 81 6.37 -0.39 8.99
CA ARG A 81 6.27 -1.02 7.67
C ARG A 81 6.27 -2.54 7.82
N LEU A 82 5.56 -3.23 6.92
CA LEU A 82 5.75 -4.67 6.76
C LEU A 82 7.10 -4.94 6.08
N ALA A 83 7.84 -5.91 6.60
CA ALA A 83 9.11 -6.35 6.01
C ALA A 83 8.93 -7.14 4.69
N GLU A 84 7.75 -7.73 4.51
CA GLU A 84 7.37 -8.54 3.36
C GLU A 84 6.01 -8.08 2.83
N PRO A 85 5.68 -8.33 1.56
CA PRO A 85 4.37 -7.98 1.03
C PRO A 85 3.25 -8.68 1.79
N LEU A 86 2.12 -8.00 1.92
CA LEU A 86 0.89 -8.55 2.49
C LEU A 86 0.19 -9.48 1.50
N LEU A 87 0.18 -9.11 0.21
CA LEU A 87 -0.34 -9.92 -0.89
C LEU A 87 0.66 -9.90 -2.04
N THR A 88 0.95 -11.10 -2.56
CA THR A 88 1.72 -11.28 -3.79
C THR A 88 0.94 -12.17 -4.75
N PRO A 89 1.04 -11.96 -6.07
CA PRO A 89 0.48 -12.88 -7.04
C PRO A 89 1.07 -14.28 -6.85
N ASP A 90 0.18 -15.28 -6.77
CA ASP A 90 0.56 -16.69 -6.76
C ASP A 90 1.04 -17.14 -8.15
N ASP A 91 1.82 -18.20 -8.21
CA ASP A 91 2.29 -18.82 -9.44
C ASP A 91 1.14 -19.41 -10.27
N HIS A 92 0.02 -19.76 -9.62
CA HIS A 92 -1.23 -20.21 -10.26
C HIS A 92 -2.14 -19.06 -10.73
N GLU A 93 -1.91 -17.82 -10.27
CA GLU A 93 -2.68 -16.63 -10.63
C GLU A 93 -2.09 -15.87 -11.84
N ARG A 94 -1.13 -16.50 -12.53
CA ARG A 94 -0.42 -15.92 -13.69
C ARG A 94 -1.21 -15.93 -14.99
N ASP A 95 -2.35 -16.63 -15.04
CA ASP A 95 -3.20 -16.67 -16.24
C ASP A 95 -4.20 -15.50 -16.25
N GLY A 96 -3.85 -14.44 -16.99
CA GLY A 96 -4.68 -13.24 -17.21
C GLY A 96 -4.05 -12.25 -18.19
N TYR A 97 -4.72 -11.11 -18.43
CA TYR A 97 -4.31 -10.11 -19.43
C TYR A 97 -3.00 -9.41 -19.05
N VAL A 98 -2.79 -9.21 -17.73
CA VAL A 98 -1.51 -8.77 -17.17
C VAL A 98 -1.06 -9.79 -16.11
N PRO A 99 -0.16 -10.72 -16.44
CA PRO A 99 0.30 -11.74 -15.50
C PRO A 99 1.08 -11.09 -14.34
N ASN A 100 1.03 -11.70 -13.16
CA ASN A 100 1.75 -11.26 -11.94
C ASN A 100 1.26 -9.94 -11.32
N VAL A 101 -0.05 -9.67 -11.37
CA VAL A 101 -0.63 -8.45 -10.78
C VAL A 101 -1.66 -8.79 -9.71
N VAL A 102 -1.43 -8.27 -8.50
CA VAL A 102 -2.49 -8.00 -7.53
C VAL A 102 -2.51 -6.51 -7.22
N TYR A 103 -3.70 -5.93 -7.22
CA TYR A 103 -3.88 -4.49 -6.99
C TYR A 103 -5.15 -4.21 -6.18
N THR A 104 -5.13 -3.21 -5.32
CA THR A 104 -6.32 -2.76 -4.59
C THR A 104 -6.49 -1.24 -4.73
N CYS A 105 -7.75 -0.80 -4.70
CA CYS A 105 -8.12 0.61 -4.68
C CYS A 105 -8.54 1.09 -3.27
N GLY A 106 -8.42 0.22 -2.27
CA GLY A 106 -8.58 0.59 -0.87
C GLY A 106 -8.89 -0.61 0.00
N SER A 107 -8.92 -0.36 1.30
CA SER A 107 -9.34 -1.33 2.30
C SER A 107 -10.35 -0.68 3.23
N MET A 108 -11.08 -1.52 3.96
CA MET A 108 -11.99 -1.06 5.00
C MET A 108 -11.81 -1.88 6.27
N ILE A 109 -12.06 -1.27 7.41
CA ILE A 109 -12.10 -1.96 8.69
C ILE A 109 -13.52 -2.47 8.91
N HIS A 110 -13.64 -3.74 9.26
CA HIS A 110 -14.86 -4.34 9.76
C HIS A 110 -14.53 -5.15 11.01
N GLU A 111 -15.04 -4.71 12.16
CA GLU A 111 -14.62 -5.25 13.47
C GLU A 111 -13.09 -5.16 13.63
N ASP A 112 -12.43 -6.25 14.00
CA ASP A 112 -10.99 -6.33 14.15
C ASP A 112 -10.27 -6.82 12.88
N GLU A 113 -10.94 -6.78 11.73
CA GLU A 113 -10.41 -7.22 10.44
C GLU A 113 -10.23 -6.06 9.46
N LEU A 114 -9.09 -6.08 8.76
CA LEU A 114 -8.85 -5.26 7.58
C LEU A 114 -9.30 -6.05 6.35
N ILE A 115 -10.38 -5.60 5.73
CA ILE A 115 -10.94 -6.19 4.51
C ILE A 115 -10.31 -5.50 3.30
N ILE A 116 -9.73 -6.31 2.41
CA ILE A 116 -8.98 -5.85 1.24
C ILE A 116 -9.60 -6.49 -0.01
N PRO A 117 -10.54 -5.80 -0.68
CA PRO A 117 -10.92 -6.16 -2.04
C PRO A 117 -9.74 -5.90 -2.98
N TYR A 118 -9.36 -6.88 -3.79
CA TYR A 118 -8.24 -6.74 -4.73
C TYR A 118 -8.54 -7.39 -6.07
N ALA A 119 -8.01 -6.78 -7.13
CA ALA A 119 -8.01 -7.30 -8.47
C ALA A 119 -6.82 -8.23 -8.70
N ILE A 120 -7.06 -9.29 -9.48
CA ILE A 120 -6.07 -10.29 -9.90
C ILE A 120 -6.00 -10.24 -11.42
N ALA A 121 -4.79 -10.00 -11.93
CA ALA A 121 -4.46 -10.00 -13.36
C ALA A 121 -5.38 -9.13 -14.26
N ASP A 122 -5.90 -8.03 -13.71
CA ASP A 122 -6.85 -7.09 -14.33
C ASP A 122 -8.14 -7.75 -14.88
N GLN A 123 -8.54 -8.90 -14.34
CA GLN A 123 -9.69 -9.66 -14.85
C GLN A 123 -10.67 -10.11 -13.78
N ARG A 124 -10.17 -10.43 -12.59
CA ARG A 124 -10.97 -10.99 -11.49
C ARG A 124 -10.80 -10.15 -10.25
N CYS A 125 -11.81 -10.16 -9.39
CA CYS A 125 -11.73 -9.55 -8.07
C CYS A 125 -11.89 -10.65 -7.01
N SER A 126 -11.17 -10.51 -5.92
CA SER A 126 -11.28 -11.34 -4.72
C SER A 126 -11.21 -10.44 -3.49
N VAL A 127 -11.39 -11.04 -2.31
CA VAL A 127 -11.30 -10.35 -1.03
C VAL A 127 -10.36 -11.13 -0.12
N ALA A 128 -9.39 -10.42 0.45
CA ALA A 128 -8.59 -10.93 1.56
C ALA A 128 -9.03 -10.23 2.85
N SER A 129 -8.89 -10.90 3.99
CA SER A 129 -9.04 -10.32 5.31
C SER A 129 -7.79 -10.60 6.14
N VAL A 130 -7.43 -9.66 7.00
CA VAL A 130 -6.33 -9.84 7.96
C VAL A 130 -6.70 -9.18 9.29
N SER A 131 -6.40 -9.88 10.39
CA SER A 131 -6.57 -9.35 11.73
C SER A 131 -5.75 -8.08 11.92
N ILE A 132 -6.40 -6.98 12.33
CA ILE A 132 -5.76 -5.69 12.61
C ILE A 132 -4.75 -5.80 13.76
N PRO A 133 -5.06 -6.44 14.91
CA PRO A 133 -4.07 -6.69 15.95
C PRO A 133 -2.82 -7.41 15.44
N GLU A 134 -2.99 -8.46 14.63
CA GLU A 134 -1.88 -9.20 14.04
C GLU A 134 -1.07 -8.33 13.09
N LEU A 135 -1.74 -7.62 12.17
CA LEU A 135 -1.11 -6.72 11.22
C LEU A 135 -0.29 -5.64 11.93
N LEU A 136 -0.87 -4.97 12.92
CA LEU A 136 -0.19 -3.93 13.70
C LEU A 136 1.02 -4.47 14.44
N SER A 137 0.97 -5.72 14.94
CA SER A 137 2.11 -6.36 15.61
C SER A 137 3.30 -6.63 14.67
N ARG A 138 3.03 -6.78 13.37
CA ARG A 138 4.04 -7.04 12.33
C ARG A 138 4.62 -5.76 11.73
N LEU A 139 3.94 -4.62 11.88
CA LEU A 139 4.42 -3.31 11.41
C LEU A 139 5.53 -2.82 12.33
N LYS A 140 6.78 -2.90 11.86
CA LYS A 140 7.95 -2.47 12.63
C LYS A 140 8.41 -1.09 12.20
N ALA A 141 8.79 -0.26 13.16
CA ALA A 141 9.53 0.95 12.87
C ALA A 141 10.89 0.56 12.27
N ASN A 142 11.26 1.14 11.14
CA ASN A 142 12.62 1.01 10.64
C ASN A 142 13.54 1.82 11.57
N HIS A 143 14.48 1.14 12.22
CA HIS A 143 15.68 1.76 12.79
C HIS A 143 16.76 1.85 11.71
#